data_AF-A0A9D8H3W7-F1
#
_entry.id   AF-A0A9D8H3W7-F1
#
_cell.length_a   1.000
_cell.length_b   1.000
_cell.length_c   1.000
_cell.angle_alpha   90.00
_cell.angle_beta   90.00
_cell.angle_gamma   90.00
#
_symmetry.space_group_name_H-M   'P 1'
#
loop_
_entity.id
_entity.type
_entity.pdbx_description
1 polymer ?
#
loop_
_entity_poly.entity_id
_entity_poly.type
_entity_poly.pdbx_seq_one_letter_code
_entity_poly.pdbx_strand_id
1 'polypeptide(L)'
;MDTLGPKEIQARIRAGATPDELAHDTGVPLDRIMRFAGPPLAERAWTSEQARAAILRRDDGDASLGEIVQTAAANDGVDVNAVSWDSWRRDDGRWAVVAAYSVDGSDRVATWVYDPRVRSIHPDDDDSRRMSGDDKVVPLHSARSASRATLIVAREEPASEVDVIDLVDIDDEQDALIESGEVVEVADLEPTQPAKGKKGRRASVPSWDEILFGAGQSDA
;
A
#
# COMPACT_ATOMS: atom_id res chain seq x y z
N MET A 1 18.11 0.93 -25.71
CA MET A 1 17.42 1.23 -24.43
C MET A 1 15.96 0.99 -24.66
N ASP A 2 15.44 -0.14 -24.17
CA ASP A 2 14.00 -0.39 -24.23
C ASP A 2 13.31 0.65 -23.35
N THR A 3 12.45 1.44 -23.97
CA THR A 3 11.71 2.48 -23.25
C THR A 3 10.54 1.83 -22.53
N LEU A 4 10.53 1.85 -21.19
CA LEU A 4 9.33 1.48 -20.44
C LEU A 4 8.14 2.33 -20.90
N GLY A 5 7.04 1.66 -21.22
CA GLY A 5 5.76 2.30 -21.52
C GLY A 5 5.06 2.79 -20.25
N PRO A 6 4.16 3.79 -20.32
CA PRO A 6 3.43 4.31 -19.16
C PRO A 6 2.70 3.24 -18.35
N LYS A 7 2.06 2.27 -19.03
CA LYS A 7 1.34 1.15 -18.40
C LYS A 7 2.26 0.27 -17.56
N GLU A 8 3.47 -0.01 -18.06
CA GLU A 8 4.47 -0.81 -17.35
C GLU A 8 5.00 -0.06 -16.13
N ILE A 9 5.30 1.24 -16.27
CA ILE A 9 5.73 2.09 -15.14
C ILE A 9 4.69 2.03 -14.02
N GLN A 10 3.42 2.24 -14.38
CA GLN A 10 2.35 2.22 -13.40
C GLN A 10 2.15 0.83 -12.78
N ALA A 11 2.24 -0.24 -13.57
CA ALA A 11 2.12 -1.60 -13.08
C ALA A 11 3.21 -1.92 -12.06
N ARG A 12 4.47 -1.57 -12.36
CA ARG A 12 5.60 -1.79 -11.43
C ARG A 12 5.48 -0.98 -10.15
N ILE A 13 5.06 0.28 -10.25
CA ILE A 13 4.85 1.11 -9.06
C ILE A 13 3.72 0.55 -8.20
N ARG A 14 2.60 0.10 -8.80
CA ARG A 14 1.54 -0.59 -8.04
C ARG A 14 2.03 -1.86 -7.36
N ALA A 15 2.96 -2.58 -8.00
CA ALA A 15 3.58 -3.79 -7.46
C ALA A 15 4.65 -3.53 -6.38
N GLY A 16 4.92 -2.26 -6.04
CA GLY A 16 5.77 -1.87 -4.92
C GLY A 16 7.03 -1.09 -5.29
N ALA A 17 7.47 -1.15 -6.55
CA ALA A 17 8.68 -0.45 -6.98
C ALA A 17 8.58 1.07 -6.71
N THR A 18 9.62 1.64 -6.11
CA THR A 18 9.72 3.10 -6.01
C THR A 18 10.14 3.69 -7.36
N PRO A 19 9.82 4.98 -7.63
CA PRO A 19 10.29 5.65 -8.83
C PRO A 19 11.81 5.63 -9.00
N ASP A 20 12.55 5.76 -7.90
CA ASP A 20 14.02 5.76 -7.87
C ASP A 20 14.61 4.38 -8.19
N GLU A 21 14.12 3.31 -7.53
CA GLU A 21 14.52 1.93 -7.86
C GLU A 21 14.22 1.61 -9.33
N LEU A 22 13.03 1.99 -9.80
CA LEU A 22 12.64 1.75 -11.18
C LEU A 22 13.55 2.50 -12.16
N ALA A 23 13.99 3.71 -11.82
CA ALA A 23 14.95 4.47 -12.62
C ALA A 23 16.32 3.78 -12.65
N HIS A 24 16.79 3.31 -11.48
CA HIS A 24 18.04 2.60 -11.33
C HIS A 24 18.07 1.30 -12.14
N ASP A 25 17.05 0.45 -11.98
CA ASP A 25 16.99 -0.89 -12.57
C ASP A 25 16.81 -0.86 -14.09
N THR A 26 16.11 0.14 -14.62
CA THR A 26 15.72 0.19 -16.03
C THR A 26 16.56 1.18 -16.85
N GLY A 27 17.30 2.07 -16.17
CA GLY A 27 18.02 3.18 -16.79
C GLY A 27 17.11 4.27 -17.38
N VAL A 28 15.80 4.21 -17.13
CA VAL A 28 14.86 5.26 -17.55
C VAL A 28 15.02 6.46 -16.61
N PRO A 29 15.16 7.71 -17.12
CA PRO A 29 15.33 8.87 -16.25
C PRO A 29 14.17 9.04 -15.26
N LEU A 30 14.48 9.35 -14.00
CA LEU A 30 13.50 9.53 -12.93
C LEU A 30 12.38 10.51 -13.30
N ASP A 31 12.72 11.65 -13.92
CA ASP A 31 11.72 12.65 -14.37
C ASP A 31 10.68 12.07 -15.34
N ARG A 32 11.06 11.09 -16.15
CA ARG A 32 10.14 10.41 -17.07
C ARG A 32 9.23 9.45 -16.32
N ILE A 33 9.76 8.72 -15.34
CA ILE A 33 8.96 7.83 -14.47
C ILE A 33 7.96 8.66 -13.66
N MET A 34 8.41 9.77 -13.07
CA MET A 34 7.60 10.64 -12.22
C MET A 34 6.36 11.21 -12.92
N ARG A 35 6.41 11.44 -14.24
CA ARG A 35 5.22 11.86 -15.04
C ARG A 35 4.07 10.86 -14.99
N PHE A 36 4.36 9.57 -14.74
CA PHE A 36 3.36 8.50 -14.69
C PHE A 36 3.21 7.87 -13.30
N ALA A 37 4.05 8.25 -12.34
CA ALA A 37 4.09 7.69 -10.98
C ALA A 37 2.98 8.23 -10.07
N GLY A 38 2.45 9.42 -10.33
CA GLY A 38 1.44 10.05 -9.45
C GLY A 38 0.22 9.16 -9.17
N PRO A 39 -0.51 8.67 -10.20
CA PRO A 39 -1.68 7.83 -10.00
C PRO A 39 -1.44 6.54 -9.18
N PRO A 40 -0.45 5.67 -9.51
CA PRO A 40 -0.23 4.45 -8.73
C PRO A 40 0.28 4.72 -7.31
N LEU A 41 1.05 5.79 -7.07
CA LEU A 41 1.45 6.18 -5.72
C LEU A 41 0.24 6.62 -4.87
N ALA A 42 -0.69 7.38 -5.46
CA ALA A 42 -1.92 7.78 -4.78
C ALA A 42 -2.80 6.58 -4.42
N GLU A 43 -2.87 5.58 -5.31
CA GLU A 43 -3.60 4.32 -5.08
C GLU A 43 -3.01 3.54 -3.89
N ARG A 44 -1.67 3.44 -3.82
CA ARG A 44 -0.95 2.81 -2.68
C ARG A 44 -1.20 3.54 -1.37
N ALA A 45 -1.10 4.87 -1.38
CA ALA A 45 -1.34 5.68 -0.19
C ALA A 45 -2.78 5.54 0.31
N TRP A 46 -3.76 5.63 -0.61
CA TRP A 46 -5.17 5.48 -0.29
C TRP A 46 -5.50 4.09 0.25
N THR A 47 -4.93 3.05 -0.35
CA THR A 47 -5.17 1.67 0.10
C THR A 47 -4.57 1.42 1.49
N SER A 48 -3.39 1.95 1.76
CA SER A 48 -2.79 1.91 3.11
C SER A 48 -3.69 2.60 4.14
N GLU A 49 -4.23 3.78 3.82
CA GLU A 49 -5.16 4.49 4.70
C GLU A 49 -6.44 3.68 4.97
N GLN A 50 -7.03 3.07 3.94
CA GLN A 50 -8.20 2.20 4.11
C GLN A 50 -7.92 0.97 4.95
N ALA A 51 -6.77 0.33 4.73
CA ALA A 51 -6.35 -0.83 5.49
C ALA A 51 -6.14 -0.51 6.97
N ARG A 52 -5.55 0.66 7.29
CA ARG A 52 -5.36 1.13 8.67
C ARG A 52 -6.69 1.33 9.40
N ALA A 53 -7.77 1.66 8.68
CA ALA A 53 -9.11 1.77 9.24
C ALA A 53 -9.86 0.42 9.33
N ALA A 54 -9.34 -0.65 8.75
CA ALA A 54 -9.99 -1.96 8.79
C ALA A 54 -9.94 -2.56 10.20
N ILE A 55 -11.06 -3.14 10.63
CA ILE A 55 -11.18 -3.77 11.94
C ILE A 55 -10.61 -5.18 11.90
N LEU A 56 -9.70 -5.47 12.83
CA LEU A 56 -9.18 -6.79 13.09
C LEU A 56 -9.82 -7.32 14.38
N ARG A 57 -10.49 -8.47 14.28
CA ARG A 57 -11.12 -9.12 15.44
C ARG A 57 -10.09 -9.86 16.26
N ARG A 58 -10.11 -9.66 17.57
CA ARG A 58 -9.15 -10.25 18.53
C ARG A 58 -9.86 -10.70 19.79
N ASP A 59 -9.21 -11.59 20.54
CA ASP A 59 -9.74 -12.12 21.81
C ASP A 59 -9.90 -11.02 22.88
N ASP A 60 -9.05 -9.99 22.84
CA ASP A 60 -9.06 -8.84 23.75
C ASP A 60 -9.93 -7.66 23.26
N GLY A 61 -10.59 -7.81 22.11
CA GLY A 61 -11.53 -6.85 21.56
C GLY A 61 -11.22 -6.43 20.12
N ASP A 62 -12.25 -6.01 19.40
CA ASP A 62 -12.14 -5.50 18.04
C ASP A 62 -11.44 -4.12 18.05
N ALA A 63 -10.41 -3.96 17.22
CA ALA A 63 -9.69 -2.70 17.04
C ALA A 63 -9.28 -2.52 15.58
N SER A 64 -9.09 -1.28 15.14
CA SER A 64 -8.54 -1.01 13.81
C SER A 64 -7.06 -1.38 13.73
N LEU A 65 -6.58 -1.74 12.53
CA LEU A 65 -5.16 -1.99 12.32
C LEU A 65 -4.29 -0.80 12.80
N GLY A 66 -4.73 0.43 12.53
CA GLY A 66 -4.03 1.64 12.94
C GLY A 66 -3.89 1.76 14.47
N GLU A 67 -4.93 1.42 15.23
CA GLU A 67 -4.88 1.42 16.70
C GLU A 67 -3.98 0.29 17.24
N ILE A 68 -4.04 -0.88 16.61
CA ILE A 68 -3.20 -2.04 16.96
C ILE A 68 -1.73 -1.69 16.81
N VAL A 69 -1.32 -1.15 15.66
CA VAL A 69 0.08 -0.78 15.41
C VAL A 69 0.52 0.37 16.30
N GLN A 70 -0.33 1.38 16.53
CA GLN A 70 -0.01 2.47 17.47
C GLN A 70 0.25 1.94 18.89
N THR A 71 -0.60 1.03 19.38
CA THR A 71 -0.45 0.43 20.71
C THR A 71 0.82 -0.42 20.79
N ALA A 72 1.07 -1.24 19.78
CA ALA A 72 2.27 -2.08 19.73
C ALA A 72 3.56 -1.25 19.65
N ALA A 73 3.60 -0.24 18.78
CA ALA A 73 4.72 0.69 18.66
C ALA A 73 5.00 1.43 19.97
N ALA A 74 3.95 1.94 20.63
CA ALA A 74 4.09 2.60 21.93
C ALA A 74 4.62 1.66 23.03
N ASN A 75 4.18 0.39 23.04
CA ASN A 75 4.69 -0.63 23.96
C ASN A 75 6.17 -0.97 23.70
N ASP A 76 6.61 -0.91 22.45
CA ASP A 76 8.00 -1.09 22.04
C ASP A 76 8.83 0.21 22.21
N GLY A 77 8.26 1.28 22.79
CA GLY A 77 8.96 2.55 23.03
C GLY A 77 9.17 3.42 21.78
N VAL A 78 8.47 3.11 20.69
CA VAL A 78 8.56 3.80 19.41
C VAL A 78 7.57 4.96 19.35
N ASP A 79 8.01 6.12 18.86
CA ASP A 79 7.10 7.22 18.54
C ASP A 79 6.13 6.76 17.44
N VAL A 80 4.82 6.81 17.72
CA VAL A 80 3.77 6.42 16.77
C VAL A 80 3.83 7.20 15.45
N ASN A 81 4.40 8.41 15.45
CA ASN A 81 4.59 9.22 14.25
C ASN A 81 5.82 8.81 13.42
N ALA A 82 6.72 8.02 14.01
CA ALA A 82 7.88 7.45 13.32
C ALA A 82 7.53 6.15 12.56
N VAL A 83 6.33 5.61 12.73
CA VAL A 83 5.85 4.46 11.97
C VAL A 83 5.52 4.91 10.54
N SER A 84 6.28 4.39 9.58
CA SER A 84 6.05 4.62 8.16
C SER A 84 5.14 3.57 7.57
N TRP A 85 4.27 3.98 6.65
CA TRP A 85 3.26 3.11 6.05
C TRP A 85 3.35 3.10 4.54
N ASP A 86 3.13 1.93 3.95
CA ASP A 86 2.98 1.77 2.51
C ASP A 86 2.03 0.60 2.19
N SER A 87 1.63 0.49 0.93
CA SER A 87 0.97 -0.70 0.42
C SER A 87 1.35 -0.97 -1.02
N TRP A 88 1.23 -2.22 -1.45
CA TRP A 88 1.40 -2.61 -2.84
C TRP A 88 0.50 -3.76 -3.22
N ARG A 89 0.16 -3.80 -4.50
CA ARG A 89 -0.73 -4.80 -5.07
C ARG A 89 0.04 -6.09 -5.31
N ARG A 90 -0.53 -7.21 -4.83
CA ARG A 90 -0.03 -8.57 -5.04
C ARG A 90 -0.61 -9.14 -6.34
N ASP A 91 -0.01 -10.22 -6.83
CA ASP A 91 -0.45 -10.90 -8.06
C ASP A 91 -1.86 -11.49 -7.97
N ASP A 92 -2.31 -11.82 -6.74
CA ASP A 92 -3.66 -12.34 -6.47
C ASP A 92 -4.74 -11.24 -6.39
N GLY A 93 -4.36 -9.97 -6.59
CA GLY A 93 -5.26 -8.83 -6.54
C GLY A 93 -5.54 -8.27 -5.14
N ARG A 94 -5.01 -8.91 -4.08
CA ARG A 94 -5.01 -8.34 -2.72
C ARG A 94 -3.84 -7.38 -2.55
N TRP A 95 -3.82 -6.66 -1.44
CA TRP A 95 -2.77 -5.69 -1.14
C TRP A 95 -1.93 -6.16 0.03
N ALA A 96 -0.62 -6.08 -0.10
CA ALA A 96 0.26 -6.08 1.05
C ALA A 96 0.23 -4.67 1.66
N VAL A 97 0.07 -4.58 2.97
CA VAL A 97 0.07 -3.32 3.72
C VAL A 97 1.16 -3.43 4.76
N VAL A 98 2.06 -2.46 4.78
CA VAL A 98 3.28 -2.54 5.56
C VAL A 98 3.44 -1.37 6.51
N ALA A 99 3.79 -1.69 7.75
CA ALA A 99 4.27 -0.75 8.75
C ALA A 99 5.76 -0.99 8.99
N ALA A 100 6.58 0.03 8.73
CA ALA A 100 8.01 0.02 9.01
C ALA A 100 8.32 0.97 10.17
N TYR A 101 9.13 0.50 11.12
CA TYR A 101 9.44 1.21 12.36
C TYR A 101 10.75 0.69 12.95
N SER A 102 11.41 1.47 13.81
CA SER A 102 12.69 1.06 14.43
C SER A 102 12.53 0.91 15.94
N VAL A 103 13.01 -0.20 16.50
CA VAL A 103 13.03 -0.51 17.94
C VAL A 103 14.46 -0.66 18.38
N ASP A 104 14.92 0.14 19.35
CA ASP A 104 16.29 0.11 19.86
C ASP A 104 17.37 0.16 18.75
N GLY A 105 17.11 0.91 17.68
CA GLY A 105 18.00 1.02 16.52
C GLY A 105 17.96 -0.16 15.54
N SER A 106 17.09 -1.13 15.75
CA SER A 106 16.82 -2.23 14.81
C SER A 106 15.55 -1.95 14.02
N ASP A 107 15.64 -1.98 12.69
CA ASP A 107 14.48 -1.81 11.83
C ASP A 107 13.59 -3.05 11.85
N ARG A 108 12.29 -2.80 11.85
CA ARG A 108 11.23 -3.80 11.86
C ARG A 108 10.21 -3.47 10.78
N VAL A 109 9.65 -4.53 10.24
CA VAL A 109 8.63 -4.48 9.20
C VAL A 109 7.54 -5.45 9.58
N ALA A 110 6.30 -4.97 9.61
CA ALA A 110 5.12 -5.80 9.82
C ALA A 110 4.20 -5.70 8.59
N THR A 111 3.77 -6.85 8.08
CA THR A 111 3.04 -6.96 6.82
C THR A 111 1.69 -7.64 7.03
N TRP A 112 0.63 -7.00 6.53
CA TRP A 112 -0.71 -7.58 6.47
C TRP A 112 -1.18 -7.74 5.03
N VAL A 113 -2.06 -8.71 4.79
CA VAL A 113 -2.81 -8.85 3.55
C VAL A 113 -4.18 -8.22 3.71
N TYR A 114 -4.47 -7.22 2.88
CA TYR A 114 -5.74 -6.51 2.82
C TYR A 114 -6.51 -6.86 1.56
N ASP A 115 -7.79 -7.23 1.72
CA ASP A 115 -8.73 -7.35 0.61
C ASP A 115 -9.72 -6.18 0.64
N PRO A 116 -9.62 -5.22 -0.29
CA PRO A 116 -10.51 -4.05 -0.33
C PRO A 116 -11.97 -4.39 -0.66
N ARG A 117 -12.25 -5.54 -1.28
CA ARG A 117 -13.61 -5.93 -1.69
C ARG A 117 -14.48 -6.27 -0.48
N VAL A 118 -13.91 -7.00 0.47
CA VAL A 118 -14.58 -7.42 1.70
C VAL A 118 -14.07 -6.65 2.92
N ARG A 119 -13.12 -5.73 2.73
CA ARG A 119 -12.46 -4.92 3.77
C ARG A 119 -11.88 -5.76 4.91
N SER A 120 -11.38 -6.96 4.57
CA SER A 120 -10.74 -7.85 5.54
C SER A 120 -9.23 -7.62 5.55
N ILE A 121 -8.63 -7.75 6.72
CA ILE A 121 -7.18 -7.65 6.90
C ILE A 121 -6.67 -8.80 7.76
N HIS A 122 -5.53 -9.39 7.38
CA HIS A 122 -4.94 -10.54 8.06
C HIS A 122 -3.42 -10.40 8.15
N PRO A 123 -2.79 -10.83 9.26
CA PRO A 123 -1.33 -10.88 9.37
C PRO A 123 -0.69 -11.77 8.31
N ASP A 124 0.44 -11.36 7.73
CA ASP A 124 1.21 -12.15 6.73
C ASP A 124 2.54 -12.66 7.32
N ASP A 125 3.14 -11.93 8.27
CA ASP A 125 4.46 -12.21 8.87
C ASP A 125 4.43 -12.29 10.41
N ASP A 126 5.58 -12.56 11.01
CA ASP A 126 5.69 -12.75 12.47
C ASP A 126 5.48 -11.45 13.25
N ASP A 127 6.00 -10.32 12.77
CA ASP A 127 5.80 -9.02 13.41
C ASP A 127 4.33 -8.59 13.37
N SER A 128 3.63 -8.78 12.24
CA SER A 128 2.19 -8.52 12.14
C SER A 128 1.35 -9.44 13.02
N ARG A 129 1.69 -10.74 13.12
CA ARG A 129 1.02 -11.69 14.03
C ARG A 129 1.20 -11.28 15.49
N ARG A 130 2.43 -10.93 15.89
CA ARG A 130 2.76 -10.42 17.23
C ARG A 130 1.93 -9.19 17.57
N MET A 131 1.88 -8.20 16.68
CA MET A 131 1.09 -6.98 16.89
C MET A 131 -0.41 -7.25 16.98
N SER A 132 -0.90 -8.16 16.15
CA SER A 132 -2.32 -8.48 16.03
C SER A 132 -2.86 -9.32 17.19
N GLY A 133 -1.99 -9.79 18.10
CA GLY A 133 -2.40 -10.64 19.22
C GLY A 133 -2.71 -12.09 18.82
N ASP A 134 -2.36 -12.49 17.60
CA ASP A 134 -2.52 -13.87 17.09
C ASP A 134 -1.38 -14.80 17.55
N ASP A 135 -0.58 -14.34 18.51
CA ASP A 135 0.56 -15.08 19.03
C ASP A 135 0.12 -16.17 20.03
N LYS A 136 -0.57 -17.19 19.52
CA LYS A 136 -0.45 -18.54 20.08
C LYS A 136 0.81 -19.15 19.49
N VAL A 137 1.97 -18.83 20.07
CA VAL A 137 3.26 -19.41 19.68
C VAL A 137 3.16 -20.94 19.71
N VAL A 138 3.25 -21.57 18.54
CA VAL A 138 3.79 -22.93 18.42
C VAL A 138 4.98 -22.84 17.49
N PRO A 139 6.22 -22.87 18.02
CA PRO A 139 7.40 -22.79 17.17
C PRO A 139 7.48 -24.04 16.30
N LEU A 140 7.40 -23.90 14.98
CA LEU A 140 7.87 -24.93 14.06
C LEU A 140 8.99 -24.36 13.20
N HIS A 141 10.20 -24.60 13.68
CA HIS A 141 11.45 -24.64 12.92
C HIS A 141 11.24 -25.01 11.44
N SER A 142 11.68 -24.09 10.57
CA SER A 142 12.08 -24.24 9.16
C SER A 142 11.33 -25.27 8.31
N ALA A 143 10.48 -24.79 7.41
CA ALA A 143 10.19 -25.49 6.15
C ALA A 143 9.97 -24.48 5.02
N ARG A 144 11.08 -24.23 4.31
CA ARG A 144 11.17 -23.93 2.88
C ARG A 144 9.89 -24.32 2.10
N SER A 145 9.27 -23.33 1.44
CA SER A 145 8.35 -23.45 0.29
C SER A 145 7.43 -24.67 0.24
N ALA A 146 6.13 -24.49 0.52
CA ALA A 146 5.01 -24.99 -0.27
C ALA A 146 3.71 -25.13 0.55
N SER A 147 2.64 -24.55 0.00
CA SER A 147 1.33 -25.18 -0.22
C SER A 147 0.42 -25.57 0.96
N ARG A 148 -0.80 -25.04 0.86
CA ARG A 148 -2.11 -25.61 1.27
C ARG A 148 -2.21 -26.15 2.71
N ALA A 149 -2.97 -25.43 3.53
CA ALA A 149 -3.83 -26.05 4.54
C ALA A 149 -5.27 -25.54 4.39
N THR A 150 -6.19 -26.48 4.15
CA THR A 150 -7.64 -26.35 4.26
C THR A 150 -8.04 -27.19 5.47
N LEU A 151 -8.86 -26.70 6.43
CA LEU A 151 -9.86 -27.49 7.19
C LEU A 151 -10.72 -26.57 8.09
N ILE A 152 -11.98 -26.27 7.78
CA ILE A 152 -13.30 -26.95 8.02
C ILE A 152 -14.10 -26.38 9.22
N VAL A 153 -15.18 -25.69 8.83
CA VAL A 153 -16.61 -25.75 9.25
C VAL A 153 -17.00 -25.55 10.72
N ALA A 154 -17.74 -24.46 10.94
CA ALA A 154 -18.99 -24.52 11.71
C ALA A 154 -20.15 -24.03 10.83
N ARG A 155 -21.08 -24.94 10.58
CA ARG A 155 -22.37 -24.74 9.91
C ARG A 155 -23.38 -24.24 10.93
N GLU A 156 -24.14 -23.20 10.61
CA GLU A 156 -25.60 -23.20 10.78
C GLU A 156 -26.27 -22.14 9.88
N GLU A 157 -27.18 -22.61 9.03
CA GLU A 157 -28.19 -21.90 8.23
C GLU A 157 -29.53 -22.52 8.70
N PRO A 158 -30.67 -21.78 8.75
CA PRO A 158 -31.28 -21.42 7.48
C PRO A 158 -32.11 -20.11 7.38
N ALA A 159 -32.12 -19.61 6.13
CA ALA A 159 -33.25 -19.12 5.32
C ALA A 159 -33.84 -17.71 5.54
N SER A 160 -33.77 -16.91 4.47
CA SER A 160 -34.95 -16.23 3.93
C SER A 160 -34.90 -16.14 2.39
N GLU A 161 -36.08 -16.20 1.81
CA GLU A 161 -36.46 -16.47 0.42
C GLU A 161 -36.17 -15.33 -0.58
N VAL A 162 -36.16 -15.70 -1.86
CA VAL A 162 -35.61 -15.02 -3.04
C VAL A 162 -36.56 -13.95 -3.59
N ASP A 163 -36.02 -12.91 -4.25
CA ASP A 163 -36.67 -12.34 -5.43
C ASP A 163 -35.62 -12.07 -6.53
N VAL A 164 -35.92 -12.63 -7.71
CA VAL A 164 -35.13 -12.59 -8.93
C VAL A 164 -35.57 -11.35 -9.71
N ILE A 165 -34.64 -10.48 -10.11
CA ILE A 165 -34.92 -9.41 -11.06
C ILE A 165 -34.12 -9.68 -12.33
N ASP A 166 -34.86 -9.60 -13.43
CA ASP A 166 -34.50 -9.97 -14.79
C ASP A 166 -33.20 -9.34 -15.32
N LEU A 167 -32.51 -10.18 -16.09
CA LEU A 167 -31.46 -9.82 -17.03
C LEU A 167 -32.06 -8.88 -18.09
N VAL A 168 -31.51 -7.67 -18.19
CA VAL A 168 -31.67 -6.83 -19.38
C VAL A 168 -30.41 -6.99 -20.22
N ASP A 169 -30.63 -7.40 -21.47
CA ASP A 169 -29.63 -7.63 -22.49
C ASP A 169 -28.72 -6.40 -22.69
N ILE A 170 -27.42 -6.69 -22.79
CA ILE A 170 -26.40 -5.73 -23.21
C ILE A 170 -26.33 -5.82 -24.73
N ASP A 171 -26.83 -4.80 -25.42
CA ASP A 171 -26.49 -4.58 -26.83
C ASP A 171 -25.08 -3.98 -26.91
N ASP A 172 -24.24 -4.68 -27.66
CA ASP A 172 -22.97 -4.20 -28.22
C ASP A 172 -23.23 -3.09 -29.25
N GLU A 173 -22.16 -2.35 -29.60
CA GLU A 173 -22.05 -1.34 -30.67
C GLU A 173 -22.29 0.13 -30.26
N GLN A 174 -21.19 0.87 -30.01
CA GLN A 174 -20.62 1.69 -31.08
C GLN A 174 -19.28 2.30 -30.70
N ASP A 175 -18.28 1.83 -31.42
CA ASP A 175 -17.01 2.49 -31.67
C ASP A 175 -17.23 3.77 -32.52
N ALA A 176 -16.31 4.72 -32.37
CA ALA A 176 -16.05 5.87 -33.26
C ALA A 176 -17.03 7.07 -33.30
N LEU A 177 -16.61 8.19 -32.69
CA LEU A 177 -16.58 9.50 -33.37
C LEU A 177 -15.53 10.41 -32.71
N ILE A 178 -14.41 10.54 -33.41
CA ILE A 178 -13.46 11.66 -33.29
C ILE A 178 -14.10 12.89 -33.97
N GLU A 179 -13.66 14.09 -33.56
CA GLU A 179 -13.82 15.40 -34.22
C GLU A 179 -15.05 16.19 -33.74
N SER A 180 -14.93 17.22 -32.89
CA SER A 180 -14.29 18.53 -33.10
C SER A 180 -14.59 19.35 -31.83
N GLY A 181 -13.66 20.07 -31.22
CA GLY A 181 -13.23 21.39 -31.68
C GLY A 181 -14.08 22.52 -31.07
N GLU A 182 -13.85 22.90 -29.80
CA GLU A 182 -14.12 24.27 -29.35
C GLU A 182 -13.11 24.70 -28.28
N VAL A 183 -12.25 25.63 -28.70
CA VAL A 183 -11.33 26.40 -27.88
C VAL A 183 -12.12 27.52 -27.21
N VAL A 184 -12.19 27.52 -25.88
CA VAL A 184 -12.63 28.70 -25.13
C VAL A 184 -11.39 29.39 -24.57
N GLU A 185 -11.11 30.53 -25.18
CA GLU A 185 -10.12 31.53 -24.82
C GLU A 185 -10.46 32.14 -23.45
N VAL A 186 -9.59 31.92 -22.45
CA VAL A 186 -9.63 32.65 -21.18
C VAL A 186 -8.45 33.60 -21.12
N ALA A 187 -8.80 34.88 -21.10
CA ALA A 187 -7.93 36.04 -21.16
C ALA A 187 -6.96 36.17 -19.98
N ASP A 188 -5.86 36.85 -20.28
CA ASP A 188 -4.71 37.22 -19.46
C ASP A 188 -4.97 37.54 -17.99
N LEU A 189 -4.24 36.85 -17.11
CA LEU A 189 -3.90 37.33 -15.77
C LEU A 189 -2.38 37.16 -15.56
N GLU A 190 -1.71 38.28 -15.29
CA GLU A 190 -0.27 38.39 -15.05
C GLU A 190 0.25 37.41 -13.97
N PRO A 191 1.43 36.78 -14.17
CA PRO A 191 2.01 35.90 -13.17
C PRO A 191 2.68 36.71 -12.05
N THR A 192 2.03 36.78 -10.88
CA THR A 192 2.66 37.29 -9.65
C THR A 192 3.63 36.25 -9.10
N GLN A 193 4.90 36.64 -8.94
CA GLN A 193 5.97 35.80 -8.38
C GLN A 193 5.71 35.44 -6.91
N PRO A 194 5.89 34.18 -6.48
CA PRO A 194 5.83 33.86 -5.05
C PRO A 194 7.13 34.25 -4.34
N ALA A 195 6.98 35.03 -3.27
CA ALA A 195 8.05 35.49 -2.39
C ALA A 195 8.75 34.34 -1.64
N LYS A 196 10.07 34.48 -1.47
CA LYS A 196 10.95 33.56 -0.72
C LYS A 196 10.62 33.56 0.78
N GLY A 197 10.04 32.48 1.28
CA GLY A 197 9.87 32.19 2.71
C GLY A 197 10.96 31.25 3.25
N LYS A 198 11.43 31.51 4.47
CA LYS A 198 12.56 30.83 5.15
C LYS A 198 12.32 29.32 5.37
N LYS A 199 13.36 28.51 5.09
CA LYS A 199 13.45 27.07 5.40
C LYS A 199 13.25 26.82 6.91
N GLY A 200 12.05 26.36 7.28
CA GLY A 200 11.85 25.64 8.53
C GLY A 200 12.56 24.29 8.46
N ARG A 201 13.33 23.96 9.49
CA ARG A 201 14.04 22.69 9.61
C ARG A 201 13.00 21.59 9.84
N ARG A 202 12.51 20.98 8.75
CA ARG A 202 11.71 19.75 8.83
C ARG A 202 12.56 18.70 9.54
N ALA A 203 11.98 17.97 10.48
CA ALA A 203 12.58 16.74 10.98
C ALA A 203 12.92 15.87 9.76
N SER A 204 14.17 15.40 9.68
CA SER A 204 14.62 14.56 8.59
C SER A 204 13.90 13.24 8.74
N VAL A 205 12.83 13.03 7.97
CA VAL A 205 12.23 11.72 7.81
C VAL A 205 13.19 10.97 6.89
N PRO A 206 13.79 9.84 7.33
CA PRO A 206 14.66 9.02 6.51
C PRO A 206 13.97 8.68 5.19
N SER A 207 14.75 8.64 4.11
CA SER A 207 14.20 8.09 2.88
C SER A 207 13.92 6.60 3.09
N TRP A 208 12.90 6.08 2.40
CA TRP A 208 12.53 4.67 2.46
C TRP A 208 13.69 3.70 2.13
N ASP A 209 14.68 4.19 1.38
CA ASP A 209 15.92 3.49 1.06
C ASP A 209 16.79 3.23 2.30
N GLU A 210 16.83 4.17 3.25
CA GLU A 210 17.62 4.06 4.49
C GLU A 210 17.06 3.02 5.46
N ILE A 211 15.73 2.79 5.43
CA ILE A 211 15.02 1.87 6.34
C ILE A 211 14.99 0.44 5.78
N LEU A 212 14.94 0.27 4.46
CA LEU A 212 14.88 -1.06 3.84
C LEU A 212 16.26 -1.70 3.59
N PHE A 213 17.29 -0.89 3.36
CA PHE A 213 18.61 -1.40 2.93
C PHE A 213 19.76 -1.06 3.88
N GLY A 214 19.50 -0.28 4.93
CA GLY A 214 20.51 0.21 5.85
C GLY A 214 21.36 1.32 5.24
N ALA A 215 21.68 2.35 6.01
CA ALA A 215 22.58 3.41 5.58
C ALA A 215 23.91 2.81 5.11
N GLY A 216 24.19 2.87 3.81
CA GLY A 216 25.47 2.48 3.24
C GLY A 216 26.58 3.19 3.99
N GLN A 217 27.42 2.40 4.67
CA GLN A 217 28.62 2.84 5.36
C GLN A 217 29.41 3.74 4.39
N SER A 218 29.40 5.05 4.63
CA SER A 218 30.38 5.95 4.00
C SER A 218 31.69 5.74 4.76
N ASP A 219 32.62 5.08 4.07
CA ASP A 219 33.99 4.85 4.52
C ASP A 219 34.66 6.13 5.03
N ALA A 220 35.35 6.00 6.17
CA ALA A 220 36.49 6.82 6.55
C ALA A 220 37.52 5.93 7.27
#